data_AF-A0A1W9URR9-F1
#
_entry.id   AF-A0A1W9URR9-F1
#
_cell.length_a   1.000
_cell.length_b   1.000
_cell.length_c   1.000
_cell.angle_alpha   90.00
_cell.angle_beta   90.00
_cell.angle_gamma   90.00
#
_symmetry.space_group_name_H-M   'P 1'
#
loop_
_entity.id
_entity.type
_entity.pdbx_description
1 polymer ?
#
loop_
_entity_poly.entity_id
_entity_poly.type
_entity_poly.pdbx_seq_one_letter_code
_entity_poly.pdbx_strand_id
1 'polypeptide(L)'
;MADGFLLLPLALLLTELRARKGGVYPLLLLAFCYRAAPLLFVDPRDALAQGIPEPQHILSHSIVIVMVAAIGPLLWGGRRLLLSFRDSVRLPAWTRLAAAALVALLLWGIWIGLYIFAGEPGFANDGFLIILEEQADLSAAQSIPDREARLQYVYETLVEAAERTQSPLRAELDEMGVSYRPYYVINMIRVDGSRWLMHRFEGQPGVAHVIINPNVREYPSRIPLPYGEDTESFRGVQPNLAAIHADDAWELGVTGEGIVVAGQDTGYDWTHPALKPHYRGWDGQSAVHDYNWHDAWDDAAVPFDDDSHGTHTMGTVLGDDGARNRTGVAPGARWIGCRNMERGFGNPGAYAECIEFFLSPYPRGGDPFSDGDVSRAPHVINNSWGCPDFEGCFPDTLHFRAGGECALKHTGRRLRLCGWNLNGRAARGGRRGASLVGGPGPRGRYRSDGSAHLPDCRAQAGGKRLHSRGRGTGGNIFVAALELCLRLR
;
A
#
# COMPACT_ATOMS: atom_id res chain seq x y z
N MET A 1 -6.17 18.55 20.11
CA MET A 1 -7.39 19.37 20.35
C MET A 1 -8.66 18.53 20.59
N ALA A 2 -8.61 17.19 20.55
CA ALA A 2 -9.79 16.34 20.75
C ALA A 2 -10.16 16.07 22.22
N ASP A 3 -9.25 16.31 23.18
CA ASP A 3 -9.42 15.81 24.56
C ASP A 3 -10.42 16.59 25.42
N GLY A 4 -10.79 17.82 25.03
CA GLY A 4 -11.69 18.67 25.82
C GLY A 4 -13.16 18.26 25.78
N PHE A 5 -13.63 17.71 24.66
CA PHE A 5 -15.06 17.38 24.46
C PHE A 5 -15.51 16.15 25.25
N LEU A 6 -14.59 15.28 25.67
CA LEU A 6 -14.88 14.07 26.42
C LEU A 6 -14.93 14.28 27.94
N LEU A 7 -14.46 15.42 28.45
CA LEU A 7 -14.35 15.67 29.89
C LEU A 7 -15.72 15.64 30.62
N LEU A 8 -16.75 16.23 30.03
CA LEU A 8 -18.08 16.29 30.64
C LEU A 8 -18.79 14.90 30.64
N PRO A 9 -18.83 14.14 29.53
CA PRO A 9 -19.30 12.77 29.54
C PRO A 9 -18.54 11.85 30.50
N LEU A 10 -17.20 11.96 30.54
CA LEU A 10 -16.35 11.16 31.42
C LEU A 10 -16.60 11.52 32.90
N ALA A 11 -16.80 12.80 33.21
CA ALA A 11 -17.14 13.26 34.56
C ALA A 11 -18.51 12.75 35.03
N LEU A 12 -19.52 12.73 34.15
CA LEU A 12 -20.86 12.16 34.41
C LEU A 12 -20.79 10.64 34.62
N LEU A 13 -19.97 9.95 33.83
CA LEU A 13 -19.72 8.52 33.99
C LEU A 13 -19.02 8.22 35.33
N LEU A 14 -17.96 8.97 35.66
CA LEU A 14 -17.21 8.82 36.92
C LEU A 14 -18.09 9.10 38.15
N THR A 15 -18.99 10.08 38.08
CA THR A 15 -19.95 10.34 39.15
C THR A 15 -20.93 9.19 39.33
N GLU A 16 -21.41 8.56 38.25
CA GLU A 16 -22.28 7.39 38.33
C GLU A 16 -21.57 6.15 38.90
N LEU A 17 -20.32 5.90 38.48
CA LEU A 17 -19.52 4.78 38.99
C LEU A 17 -19.25 4.91 40.49
N ARG A 18 -18.87 6.12 40.92
CA ARG A 18 -18.65 6.43 42.34
C ARG A 18 -19.94 6.28 43.17
N ALA A 19 -21.09 6.67 42.59
CA ALA A 19 -22.38 6.61 43.26
C ALA A 19 -23.02 5.21 43.32
N ARG A 20 -22.41 4.18 42.71
CA ARG A 20 -22.85 2.77 42.76
C ARG A 20 -21.93 1.87 43.61
N LYS A 21 -20.96 2.42 44.36
CA LYS A 21 -19.96 1.66 45.16
C LYS A 21 -19.26 0.53 44.35
N GLY A 22 -19.12 0.68 43.02
CA GLY A 22 -18.69 -0.39 42.11
C GLY A 22 -17.39 -0.07 41.38
N GLY A 23 -16.53 -1.09 41.26
CA GLY A 23 -15.16 -1.02 40.76
C GLY A 23 -14.98 -0.75 39.26
N VAL A 24 -13.73 -0.83 38.81
CA VAL A 24 -13.21 -0.34 37.51
C VAL A 24 -13.82 -0.97 36.25
N TYR A 25 -14.65 -2.01 36.36
CA TYR A 25 -15.15 -2.79 35.22
C TYR A 25 -15.93 -1.99 34.17
N PRO A 26 -16.79 -1.00 34.50
CA PRO A 26 -17.46 -0.21 33.48
C PRO A 26 -16.52 0.76 32.75
N LEU A 27 -15.39 1.15 33.37
CA LEU A 27 -14.34 1.90 32.68
C LEU A 27 -13.64 1.02 31.64
N LEU A 28 -13.47 -0.28 31.92
CA LEU A 28 -12.91 -1.23 30.96
C LEU A 28 -13.83 -1.39 29.73
N LEU A 29 -15.15 -1.52 29.96
CA LEU A 29 -16.13 -1.59 28.87
C LEU A 29 -16.13 -0.31 28.02
N LEU A 30 -16.08 0.86 28.66
CA LEU A 30 -16.07 2.13 27.94
C LEU A 30 -14.76 2.36 27.17
N ALA A 31 -13.63 1.98 27.78
CA ALA A 31 -12.33 1.99 27.11
C ALA A 31 -12.30 1.03 25.91
N PHE A 32 -12.93 -0.14 26.02
CA PHE A 32 -13.12 -1.07 24.92
C PHE A 32 -13.98 -0.47 23.80
N CYS A 33 -15.16 0.08 24.11
CA CYS A 33 -16.01 0.73 23.11
C CYS A 33 -15.32 1.92 22.42
N TYR A 34 -14.54 2.71 23.16
CA TYR A 34 -13.86 3.87 22.60
C TYR A 34 -12.62 3.49 21.76
N ARG A 35 -11.82 2.51 22.20
CA ARG A 35 -10.55 2.17 21.56
C ARG A 35 -10.61 0.99 20.60
N ALA A 36 -11.44 0.00 20.88
CA ALA A 36 -11.50 -1.23 20.09
C ALA A 36 -12.64 -1.22 19.08
N ALA A 37 -13.79 -0.60 19.39
CA ALA A 37 -14.94 -0.65 18.49
C ALA A 37 -14.68 0.05 17.14
N PRO A 38 -14.06 1.24 17.02
CA PRO A 38 -13.75 1.82 15.72
C PRO A 38 -12.87 0.91 14.86
N LEU A 39 -11.95 0.18 15.51
CA LEU A 39 -11.05 -0.78 14.86
C LEU A 39 -11.76 -2.03 14.34
N LEU A 40 -13.05 -2.21 14.59
CA LEU A 40 -13.85 -3.28 13.99
C LEU A 40 -14.46 -2.87 12.64
N PHE A 41 -14.53 -1.57 12.35
CA PHE A 41 -15.20 -1.05 11.15
C PHE A 41 -14.24 -0.36 10.19
N VAL A 42 -13.05 -0.01 10.67
CA VAL A 42 -12.13 0.86 9.97
C VAL A 42 -10.71 0.34 10.14
N ASP A 43 -9.93 0.39 9.06
CA ASP A 43 -8.50 0.11 9.10
C ASP A 43 -7.78 1.30 9.75
N PRO A 44 -7.14 1.14 10.92
CA PRO A 44 -6.45 2.25 11.58
C PRO A 44 -5.32 2.85 10.71
N ARG A 45 -4.88 2.16 9.65
CA ARG A 45 -3.79 2.61 8.78
C ARG A 45 -4.21 3.74 7.83
N ASP A 46 -5.49 3.95 7.49
CA ASP A 46 -5.83 5.07 6.56
C ASP A 46 -5.62 6.46 7.13
N ALA A 47 -5.71 6.61 8.45
CA ALA A 47 -5.31 7.86 9.09
C ALA A 47 -3.78 8.12 8.96
N LEU A 48 -2.98 7.05 8.81
CA LEU A 48 -1.51 7.13 8.73
C LEU A 48 -1.02 7.30 7.28
N ALA A 49 -1.62 6.58 6.32
CA ALA A 49 -1.12 6.55 4.94
C ALA A 49 -1.54 7.76 4.11
N GLN A 50 -2.81 8.17 4.17
CA GLN A 50 -3.36 9.17 3.25
C GLN A 50 -3.28 10.61 3.80
N GLY A 51 -2.94 10.80 5.07
CA GLY A 51 -2.83 12.11 5.74
C GLY A 51 -4.14 12.89 5.89
N ILE A 52 -5.21 12.45 5.22
CA ILE A 52 -6.60 12.90 5.37
C ILE A 52 -7.43 11.62 5.61
N PRO A 53 -8.12 11.50 6.75
CA PRO A 53 -8.97 10.34 6.97
C PRO A 53 -10.10 10.36 5.94
N GLU A 54 -10.31 9.24 5.27
CA GLU A 54 -11.47 9.06 4.38
C GLU A 54 -12.77 9.43 5.12
N PRO A 55 -13.83 9.86 4.41
CA PRO A 55 -15.10 10.20 5.05
C PRO A 55 -15.64 9.09 5.96
N GLN A 56 -15.45 7.81 5.59
CA GLN A 56 -15.78 6.66 6.42
C GLN A 56 -15.02 6.61 7.75
N HIS A 57 -13.73 6.97 7.76
CA HIS A 57 -12.92 7.08 8.98
C HIS A 57 -13.46 8.14 9.92
N ILE A 58 -13.74 9.33 9.38
CA ILE A 58 -14.28 10.46 10.14
C ILE A 58 -15.64 10.07 10.70
N LEU A 59 -16.51 9.48 9.89
CA LEU A 59 -17.86 9.09 10.27
C LEU A 59 -17.84 8.02 11.37
N SER A 60 -17.08 6.94 11.19
CA SER A 60 -16.96 5.85 12.18
C SER A 60 -16.43 6.35 13.52
N HIS A 61 -15.33 7.10 13.52
CA HIS A 61 -14.78 7.69 14.75
C HIS A 61 -15.76 8.67 15.39
N SER A 62 -16.43 9.51 14.59
CA SER A 62 -17.41 10.48 15.09
C SER A 62 -18.63 9.79 15.72
N ILE A 63 -19.15 8.74 15.09
CA ILE A 63 -20.27 7.95 15.62
C ILE A 63 -19.88 7.31 16.96
N VAL A 64 -18.70 6.69 17.05
CA VAL A 64 -18.24 6.09 18.31
C VAL A 64 -18.05 7.15 19.39
N ILE A 65 -17.45 8.29 19.06
CA ILE A 65 -17.28 9.41 20.01
C ILE A 65 -18.64 9.91 20.53
N VAL A 66 -19.61 10.14 19.63
CA VAL A 66 -20.95 10.60 19.99
C VAL A 66 -21.68 9.56 20.86
N MET A 67 -21.61 8.29 20.49
CA MET A 67 -22.23 7.20 21.26
C MET A 67 -21.62 7.09 22.65
N VAL A 68 -20.29 7.11 22.77
CA VAL A 68 -19.59 7.08 24.07
C VAL A 68 -19.91 8.32 24.91
N ALA A 69 -19.99 9.49 24.27
CA ALA A 69 -20.37 10.73 24.95
C ALA A 69 -21.83 10.71 25.45
N ALA A 70 -22.73 10.00 24.77
CA ALA A 70 -24.13 9.87 25.15
C ALA A 70 -24.36 8.88 26.31
N ILE A 71 -23.49 7.88 26.50
CA ILE A 71 -23.64 6.86 27.56
C ILE A 71 -23.72 7.50 28.95
N GLY A 72 -22.83 8.44 29.28
CA GLY A 72 -22.81 9.10 30.59
C GLY A 72 -24.13 9.83 30.94
N PRO A 73 -24.59 10.78 30.10
CA PRO A 73 -25.87 11.46 30.25
C PRO A 73 -27.08 10.50 30.28
N LEU A 74 -27.10 9.46 29.44
CA LEU A 74 -28.19 8.48 29.42
C LEU A 74 -28.25 7.67 30.72
N LEU A 75 -27.10 7.23 31.25
CA LEU A 75 -27.04 6.50 32.51
C LEU A 75 -27.42 7.38 33.71
N TRP A 76 -26.96 8.63 33.73
CA TRP A 76 -27.29 9.60 34.78
C TRP A 76 -28.77 10.00 34.75
N GLY A 77 -29.29 10.37 33.57
CA GLY A 77 -30.69 10.74 33.36
C GLY A 77 -31.63 9.57 33.63
N GLY A 78 -31.30 8.39 33.12
CA GLY A 78 -32.05 7.16 33.39
C GLY A 78 -32.09 6.81 34.88
N ARG A 79 -30.99 6.99 35.61
CA ARG A 79 -31.00 6.83 37.08
C ARG A 79 -31.89 7.87 37.76
N ARG A 80 -31.80 9.14 37.40
CA ARG A 80 -32.63 10.21 37.98
C ARG A 80 -34.11 9.94 37.77
N LEU A 81 -34.49 9.50 36.57
CA LEU A 81 -35.84 9.10 36.21
C LEU A 81 -36.29 7.86 37.00
N LEU A 82 -35.47 6.81 37.06
CA LEU A 82 -35.76 5.62 37.87
C LEU A 82 -35.93 5.96 39.36
N LEU A 83 -35.15 6.91 39.88
CA LEU A 83 -35.27 7.38 41.25
C LEU A 83 -36.56 8.21 41.46
N SER A 84 -37.04 8.97 40.48
CA SER A 84 -38.32 9.69 40.60
C SER A 84 -39.54 8.76 40.61
N PHE A 85 -39.41 7.55 40.08
CA PHE A 85 -40.47 6.51 40.09
C PHE A 85 -40.28 5.45 41.17
N ARG A 86 -39.20 5.53 41.95
CA ARG A 86 -38.80 4.49 42.91
C ARG A 86 -39.85 4.23 43.99
N ASP A 87 -40.56 5.27 44.40
CA ASP A 87 -41.56 5.17 45.47
C ASP A 87 -42.97 4.88 44.94
N SER A 88 -43.21 5.06 43.63
CA SER A 88 -44.51 4.85 42.98
C SER A 88 -44.67 3.46 42.35
N VAL A 89 -43.58 2.72 42.10
CA VAL A 89 -43.64 1.37 41.51
C VAL A 89 -42.70 0.39 42.22
N ARG A 90 -43.25 -0.53 43.03
CA ARG A 90 -42.48 -1.62 43.68
C ARG A 90 -42.46 -2.86 42.79
N LEU A 91 -41.42 -2.98 41.96
CA LEU A 91 -41.18 -4.19 41.17
C LEU A 91 -40.36 -5.24 41.96
N PRO A 92 -40.73 -6.54 41.87
CA PRO A 92 -39.88 -7.63 42.35
C PRO A 92 -38.43 -7.53 41.85
N ALA A 93 -37.47 -8.09 42.57
CA ALA A 93 -36.07 -8.06 42.14
C ALA A 93 -35.85 -8.74 40.78
N TRP A 94 -36.56 -9.84 40.53
CA TRP A 94 -36.44 -10.62 39.30
C TRP A 94 -36.96 -9.87 38.06
N THR A 95 -38.02 -9.07 38.17
CA THR A 95 -38.53 -8.27 37.03
C THR A 95 -37.57 -7.16 36.66
N ARG A 96 -36.91 -6.54 37.65
CA ARG A 96 -35.85 -5.55 37.41
C ARG A 96 -34.64 -6.17 36.73
N LEU A 97 -34.23 -7.37 37.14
CA LEU A 97 -33.15 -8.12 36.50
C LEU A 97 -33.52 -8.52 35.07
N ALA A 98 -34.73 -9.04 34.86
CA ALA A 98 -35.22 -9.43 33.54
C ALA A 98 -35.29 -8.24 32.58
N ALA A 99 -35.80 -7.09 33.04
CA ALA A 99 -35.84 -5.86 32.24
C ALA A 99 -34.43 -5.37 31.90
N ALA A 100 -33.50 -5.39 32.85
CA ALA A 100 -32.11 -5.01 32.60
C ALA A 100 -31.42 -5.95 31.59
N ALA A 101 -31.65 -7.26 31.72
CA ALA A 101 -31.14 -8.26 30.78
C ALA A 101 -31.73 -8.05 29.37
N LEU A 102 -33.03 -7.75 29.26
CA LEU A 102 -33.69 -7.50 27.97
C LEU A 102 -33.12 -6.24 27.29
N VAL A 103 -32.90 -5.17 28.05
CA VAL A 103 -32.26 -3.95 27.53
C VAL A 103 -30.83 -4.23 27.08
N ALA A 104 -30.05 -4.99 27.86
CA ALA A 104 -28.70 -5.38 27.48
C ALA A 104 -28.69 -6.21 26.19
N LEU A 105 -29.61 -7.18 26.06
CA LEU A 105 -29.76 -8.00 24.86
C LEU A 105 -30.16 -7.17 23.64
N LEU A 106 -31.06 -6.20 23.79
CA LEU A 106 -31.43 -5.28 22.70
C LEU A 106 -30.23 -4.43 22.25
N LEU A 107 -29.45 -3.89 23.19
CA LEU A 107 -28.25 -3.11 22.86
C LEU A 107 -27.19 -3.96 22.16
N TRP A 108 -26.96 -5.19 22.63
CA TRP A 108 -26.09 -6.15 21.94
C TRP A 108 -26.63 -6.54 20.57
N GLY A 109 -27.94 -6.75 20.43
CA GLY A 109 -28.58 -7.06 19.16
C GLY A 109 -28.43 -5.93 18.13
N ILE A 110 -28.56 -4.67 18.57
CA ILE A 110 -28.29 -3.50 17.71
C ILE A 110 -26.82 -3.46 17.29
N TRP A 111 -25.88 -3.67 18.23
CA TRP A 111 -24.44 -3.67 17.92
C TRP A 111 -24.06 -4.80 16.96
N ILE A 112 -24.56 -6.01 17.19
CA ILE A 112 -24.34 -7.16 16.33
C ILE A 112 -24.98 -6.92 14.96
N GLY A 113 -26.18 -6.34 14.91
CA GLY A 113 -26.82 -5.93 13.66
C GLY A 113 -26.00 -4.90 12.90
N LEU A 114 -25.50 -3.85 13.56
CA LEU A 114 -24.62 -2.86 12.93
C LEU A 114 -23.32 -3.49 12.43
N TYR A 115 -22.72 -4.40 13.20
CA TYR A 115 -21.52 -5.13 12.80
C TYR A 115 -21.74 -6.00 11.57
N ILE A 116 -22.86 -6.75 11.52
CA ILE A 116 -23.16 -7.68 10.44
C ILE A 116 -23.63 -6.96 9.16
N PHE A 117 -24.43 -5.90 9.28
CA PHE A 117 -25.09 -5.25 8.14
C PHE A 117 -24.43 -3.96 7.67
N ALA A 118 -23.58 -3.33 8.49
CA ALA A 118 -22.91 -2.07 8.15
C ALA A 118 -21.38 -2.12 8.30
N GLY A 119 -20.82 -3.22 8.82
CA GLY A 119 -19.37 -3.48 8.85
C GLY A 119 -19.00 -4.65 7.94
N GLU A 120 -17.71 -4.99 7.90
CA GLU A 120 -17.22 -6.25 7.33
C GLU A 120 -16.91 -7.22 8.48
N PRO A 121 -17.84 -8.12 8.83
CA PRO A 121 -17.66 -9.00 9.96
C PRO A 121 -16.59 -10.07 9.68
N GLY A 122 -15.45 -9.96 10.35
CA GLY A 122 -14.38 -10.95 10.26
C GLY A 122 -13.15 -10.52 11.05
N PHE A 123 -12.29 -11.49 11.37
CA PHE A 123 -10.91 -11.15 11.69
C PHE A 123 -10.20 -10.95 10.35
N ALA A 124 -9.77 -9.72 10.06
CA ALA A 124 -8.82 -9.47 8.99
C ALA A 124 -7.55 -10.26 9.31
N ASN A 125 -7.45 -11.45 8.74
CA ASN A 125 -6.45 -12.43 9.11
C ASN A 125 -5.17 -12.04 8.39
N ASP A 126 -4.33 -11.27 9.09
CA ASP A 126 -2.99 -10.96 8.63
C ASP A 126 -2.25 -12.26 8.30
N GLY A 127 -1.48 -12.24 7.22
CA GLY A 127 -0.54 -13.29 6.90
C GLY A 127 0.83 -13.05 7.53
N PHE A 128 1.79 -13.86 7.11
CA PHE A 128 3.19 -13.66 7.44
C PHE A 128 4.10 -14.15 6.31
N LEU A 129 5.34 -13.72 6.34
CA LEU A 129 6.38 -14.14 5.41
C LEU A 129 7.43 -14.95 6.17
N ILE A 130 7.77 -16.10 5.62
CA ILE A 130 8.91 -16.91 6.05
C ILE A 130 10.05 -16.58 5.09
N ILE A 131 11.06 -15.84 5.57
CA ILE A 131 12.24 -15.45 4.80
C ILE A 131 13.35 -16.45 5.08
N LEU A 132 13.93 -17.02 4.03
CA LEU A 132 14.95 -18.06 4.15
C LEU A 132 16.35 -17.46 4.32
N GLU A 133 17.21 -18.16 5.08
CA GLU A 133 18.61 -17.79 5.33
C GLU A 133 19.44 -17.73 4.04
N GLU A 134 19.24 -18.72 3.17
CA GLU A 134 19.93 -18.79 1.91
C GLU A 134 19.26 -17.87 0.88
N GLN A 135 20.04 -17.00 0.25
CA GLN A 135 19.61 -16.17 -0.87
C GLN A 135 20.53 -16.45 -2.05
N ALA A 136 20.00 -16.38 -3.28
CA ALA A 136 20.76 -16.68 -4.49
C ALA A 136 21.96 -15.74 -4.68
N ASP A 137 23.11 -16.30 -5.10
CA ASP A 137 24.27 -15.49 -5.53
C ASP A 137 24.16 -15.11 -7.00
N LEU A 138 23.89 -13.82 -7.24
CA LEU A 138 23.73 -13.24 -8.57
C LEU A 138 25.00 -12.52 -9.06
N SER A 139 26.14 -12.66 -8.36
CA SER A 139 27.38 -11.94 -8.69
C SER A 139 27.83 -12.14 -10.15
N ALA A 140 27.67 -13.34 -10.70
CA ALA A 140 28.04 -13.65 -12.08
C ALA A 140 27.18 -12.91 -13.13
N ALA A 141 25.96 -12.49 -12.78
CA ALA A 141 25.08 -11.75 -13.69
C ALA A 141 25.71 -10.42 -14.17
N GLN A 142 26.60 -9.82 -13.36
CA GLN A 142 27.31 -8.58 -13.69
C GLN A 142 28.18 -8.70 -14.94
N SER A 143 28.69 -9.91 -15.20
CA SER A 143 29.58 -10.19 -16.32
C SER A 143 28.83 -10.46 -17.63
N ILE A 144 27.51 -10.62 -17.59
CA ILE A 144 26.69 -10.95 -18.76
C ILE A 144 26.27 -9.64 -19.45
N PRO A 145 26.78 -9.34 -20.68
CA PRO A 145 26.52 -8.07 -21.35
C PRO A 145 25.12 -8.03 -21.96
N ASP A 146 24.67 -9.15 -22.53
CA ASP A 146 23.34 -9.25 -23.13
C ASP A 146 22.26 -9.18 -22.04
N ARG A 147 21.24 -8.34 -22.25
CA ARG A 147 20.23 -8.08 -21.24
C ARG A 147 19.37 -9.31 -20.99
N GLU A 148 18.94 -9.98 -22.05
CA GLU A 148 18.01 -11.11 -21.94
C GLU A 148 18.70 -12.31 -21.32
N ALA A 149 19.90 -12.66 -21.79
CA ALA A 149 20.73 -13.71 -21.18
C ALA A 149 21.04 -13.42 -19.71
N ARG A 150 21.25 -12.15 -19.35
CA ARG A 150 21.47 -11.75 -17.94
C ARG A 150 20.22 -11.95 -17.10
N LEU A 151 19.05 -11.56 -17.60
CA LEU A 151 17.78 -11.75 -16.90
C LEU A 151 17.44 -13.23 -16.77
N GLN A 152 17.67 -14.02 -17.81
CA GLN A 152 17.51 -15.47 -17.80
C GLN A 152 18.37 -16.13 -16.72
N TYR A 153 19.67 -15.79 -16.68
CA TYR A 153 20.57 -16.29 -15.63
C TYR A 153 20.06 -15.91 -14.23
N VAL A 154 19.63 -14.67 -14.03
CA VAL A 154 19.10 -14.21 -12.74
C VAL A 154 17.85 -15.00 -12.35
N TYR A 155 16.91 -15.16 -13.28
CA TYR A 155 15.67 -15.92 -13.07
C TYR A 155 15.97 -17.37 -12.67
N GLU A 156 16.77 -18.08 -13.46
CA GLU A 156 17.12 -19.48 -13.22
C GLU A 156 17.83 -19.67 -11.87
N THR A 157 18.80 -18.79 -11.55
CA THR A 157 19.55 -18.87 -10.28
C THR A 157 18.64 -18.64 -9.07
N LEU A 158 17.68 -17.71 -9.18
CA LEU A 158 16.71 -17.44 -8.12
C LEU A 158 15.73 -18.61 -7.93
N VAL A 159 15.18 -19.15 -9.04
CA VAL A 159 14.26 -20.28 -9.04
C VAL A 159 14.94 -21.52 -8.46
N GLU A 160 16.15 -21.85 -8.89
CA GLU A 160 16.90 -23.00 -8.38
C GLU A 160 17.14 -22.90 -6.85
N ALA A 161 17.52 -21.72 -6.36
CA ALA A 161 17.70 -21.50 -4.93
C ALA A 161 16.39 -21.68 -4.17
N ALA A 162 15.29 -21.11 -4.67
CA ALA A 162 13.97 -21.20 -4.06
C ALA A 162 13.45 -22.64 -4.02
N GLU A 163 13.47 -23.36 -5.14
CA GLU A 163 13.01 -24.76 -5.21
C GLU A 163 13.78 -25.66 -4.25
N ARG A 164 15.11 -25.53 -4.22
CA ARG A 164 15.97 -26.35 -3.36
C ARG A 164 15.73 -26.09 -1.87
N THR A 165 15.54 -24.84 -1.48
CA THR A 165 15.54 -24.45 -0.06
C THR A 165 14.13 -24.38 0.55
N GLN A 166 13.10 -24.11 -0.25
CA GLN A 166 11.72 -23.98 0.23
C GLN A 166 11.00 -25.32 0.36
N SER A 167 11.46 -26.38 -0.31
CA SER A 167 10.77 -27.68 -0.37
C SER A 167 10.33 -28.24 0.99
N PRO A 168 11.15 -28.25 2.06
CA PRO A 168 10.71 -28.76 3.37
C PRO A 168 9.58 -27.95 4.00
N LEU A 169 9.67 -26.61 3.92
CA LEU A 169 8.67 -25.71 4.49
C LEU A 169 7.34 -25.77 3.74
N ARG A 170 7.42 -25.89 2.41
CA ARG A 170 6.26 -26.09 1.53
C ARG A 170 5.53 -27.38 1.86
N ALA A 171 6.25 -28.49 2.02
CA ALA A 171 5.67 -29.77 2.42
C ALA A 171 4.99 -29.70 3.80
N GLU A 172 5.57 -28.98 4.77
CA GLU A 172 4.94 -28.77 6.08
C GLU A 172 3.64 -27.95 5.97
N LEU A 173 3.64 -26.89 5.16
CA LEU A 173 2.45 -26.06 4.92
C LEU A 173 1.35 -26.84 4.20
N ASP A 174 1.71 -27.67 3.22
CA ASP A 174 0.80 -28.57 2.50
C ASP A 174 0.16 -29.59 3.46
N GLU A 175 0.94 -30.20 4.37
CA GLU A 175 0.44 -31.13 5.39
C GLU A 175 -0.55 -30.47 6.35
N MET A 176 -0.31 -29.20 6.70
CA MET A 176 -1.22 -28.41 7.53
C MET A 176 -2.47 -27.90 6.78
N GLY A 177 -2.52 -28.02 5.45
CA GLY A 177 -3.60 -27.50 4.62
C GLY A 177 -3.68 -25.97 4.64
N VAL A 178 -2.55 -25.28 4.80
CA VAL A 178 -2.47 -23.83 4.88
C VAL A 178 -2.09 -23.26 3.51
N SER A 179 -2.87 -22.27 3.03
CA SER A 179 -2.56 -21.58 1.76
C SER A 179 -1.27 -20.79 1.88
N TYR A 180 -0.40 -20.91 0.88
CA TYR A 180 0.82 -20.14 0.78
C TYR A 180 1.17 -19.85 -0.67
N ARG A 181 2.00 -18.82 -0.88
CA ARG A 181 2.64 -18.48 -2.15
C ARG A 181 4.17 -18.46 -1.98
N PRO A 182 4.92 -19.29 -2.71
CA PRO A 182 6.38 -19.20 -2.75
C PRO A 182 6.82 -18.00 -3.60
N TYR A 183 7.99 -17.43 -3.28
CA TYR A 183 8.66 -16.39 -4.09
C TYR A 183 10.09 -16.82 -4.37
N TYR A 184 10.59 -16.56 -5.57
CA TYR A 184 12.00 -16.72 -5.91
C TYR A 184 12.77 -15.40 -5.86
N VAL A 185 12.13 -14.25 -6.12
CA VAL A 185 12.83 -12.96 -6.25
C VAL A 185 13.49 -12.51 -4.94
N ILE A 186 12.82 -12.84 -3.84
CA ILE A 186 13.36 -12.89 -2.49
C ILE A 186 13.07 -14.31 -2.07
N ASN A 187 14.07 -15.07 -1.60
CA ASN A 187 13.83 -16.45 -1.21
C ASN A 187 12.98 -16.47 0.07
N MET A 188 11.66 -16.53 -0.11
CA MET A 188 10.66 -16.43 0.94
C MET A 188 9.35 -17.09 0.55
N ILE A 189 8.51 -17.36 1.54
CA ILE A 189 7.16 -17.92 1.37
C ILE A 189 6.17 -17.00 2.08
N ARG A 190 5.12 -16.55 1.39
CA ARG A 190 3.96 -15.89 2.02
C ARG A 190 2.99 -16.95 2.47
N VAL A 191 2.59 -16.89 3.73
CA VAL A 191 1.52 -17.69 4.30
C VAL A 191 0.30 -16.80 4.46
N ASP A 192 -0.82 -17.23 3.89
CA ASP A 192 -2.05 -16.45 3.85
C ASP A 192 -2.86 -16.65 5.11
N GLY A 193 -3.17 -15.52 5.76
CA GLY A 193 -3.77 -15.56 7.07
C GLY A 193 -2.95 -16.34 8.09
N SER A 194 -3.64 -16.79 9.14
CA SER A 194 -3.10 -17.66 10.17
C SER A 194 -1.85 -17.11 10.84
N ARG A 195 -1.81 -15.79 11.09
CA ARG A 195 -0.75 -15.13 11.86
C ARG A 195 -0.33 -15.88 13.14
N TRP A 196 -1.26 -16.61 13.76
CA TRP A 196 -0.98 -17.43 14.94
C TRP A 196 0.04 -18.56 14.70
N LEU A 197 0.31 -18.95 13.45
CA LEU A 197 1.32 -19.95 13.04
C LEU A 197 2.75 -19.41 12.98
N MET A 198 2.98 -18.10 13.07
CA MET A 198 4.33 -17.53 12.93
C MET A 198 5.38 -18.24 13.82
N HIS A 199 5.05 -18.45 15.09
CA HIS A 199 5.94 -19.10 16.07
C HIS A 199 6.32 -20.55 15.70
N ARG A 200 5.57 -21.22 14.81
CA ARG A 200 5.91 -22.58 14.34
C ARG A 200 7.13 -22.58 13.43
N PHE A 201 7.33 -21.49 12.68
CA PHE A 201 8.39 -21.32 11.69
C PHE A 201 9.57 -20.51 12.24
N GLU A 202 9.35 -19.74 13.32
CA GLU A 202 10.42 -19.04 14.03
C GLU A 202 11.45 -20.04 14.57
N GLY A 203 12.70 -19.90 14.14
CA GLY A 203 13.82 -20.75 14.58
C GLY A 203 13.89 -22.11 13.90
N GLN A 204 13.09 -22.39 12.87
CA GLN A 204 13.29 -23.56 12.04
C GLN A 204 14.62 -23.47 11.25
N PRO A 205 15.33 -24.59 11.03
CA PRO A 205 16.54 -24.60 10.21
C PRO A 205 16.28 -24.02 8.81
N GLY A 206 17.13 -23.10 8.36
CA GLY A 206 17.01 -22.44 7.07
C GLY A 206 16.05 -21.24 7.03
N VAL A 207 15.37 -20.91 8.13
CA VAL A 207 14.53 -19.71 8.25
C VAL A 207 15.31 -18.58 8.93
N ALA A 208 15.52 -17.47 8.22
CA ALA A 208 16.18 -16.29 8.76
C ALA A 208 15.23 -15.47 9.64
N HIS A 209 14.05 -15.16 9.09
CA HIS A 209 13.08 -14.28 9.73
C HIS A 209 11.66 -14.72 9.41
N VAL A 210 10.78 -14.55 10.39
CA VAL A 210 9.34 -14.62 10.19
C VAL A 210 8.78 -13.23 10.48
N ILE A 211 8.25 -12.56 9.46
CA ILE A 211 7.73 -11.20 9.58
C ILE A 211 6.25 -11.16 9.25
N ILE A 212 5.54 -10.18 9.81
CA ILE A 212 4.12 -10.00 9.52
C ILE A 212 3.93 -9.55 8.06
N ASN A 213 2.87 -10.04 7.42
CA ASN A 213 2.40 -9.56 6.12
C ASN A 213 0.95 -9.10 6.28
N PRO A 214 0.74 -7.84 6.71
CA PRO A 214 -0.58 -7.32 7.01
C PRO A 214 -1.50 -7.33 5.78
N ASN A 215 -2.74 -7.72 5.99
CA ASN A 215 -3.75 -7.72 4.93
C ASN A 215 -4.55 -6.39 4.98
N VAL A 216 -5.12 -5.92 3.87
CA VAL A 216 -5.96 -4.70 3.86
C VAL A 216 -7.37 -5.05 4.27
N ARG A 217 -7.98 -4.22 5.13
CA ARG A 217 -9.34 -4.47 5.59
C ARG A 217 -10.33 -3.93 4.57
N GLU A 218 -11.13 -4.80 3.97
CA GLU A 218 -12.20 -4.39 3.07
C GLU A 218 -13.21 -3.46 3.77
N TYR A 219 -13.83 -2.59 2.97
CA TYR A 219 -14.95 -1.75 3.41
C TYR A 219 -16.19 -2.15 2.62
N PRO A 220 -17.38 -2.27 3.25
CA PRO A 220 -18.59 -2.66 2.53
C PRO A 220 -19.00 -1.62 1.49
N SER A 221 -18.58 -0.36 1.68
CA SER A 221 -18.85 0.74 0.78
C SER A 221 -17.79 1.83 0.96
N ARG A 222 -17.32 2.41 -0.15
CA ARG A 222 -16.48 3.61 -0.13
C ARG A 222 -17.31 4.83 -0.53
N ILE A 223 -17.09 5.96 0.15
CA ILE A 223 -17.65 7.25 -0.26
C ILE A 223 -16.62 7.89 -1.21
N PRO A 224 -16.88 7.96 -2.54
CA PRO A 224 -15.94 8.57 -3.45
C PRO A 224 -15.72 10.04 -3.07
N LEU A 225 -14.45 10.44 -3.00
CA LEU A 225 -14.12 11.85 -2.91
C LEU A 225 -14.41 12.48 -4.28
N PRO A 226 -15.13 13.61 -4.34
CA PRO A 226 -15.27 14.34 -5.59
C PRO A 226 -13.90 14.91 -5.96
N TYR A 227 -13.14 14.21 -6.80
CA TYR A 227 -12.06 14.82 -7.55
C TYR A 227 -12.71 15.84 -8.48
N GLY A 228 -12.35 17.12 -8.32
CA GLY A 228 -12.92 18.17 -9.15
C GLY A 228 -12.56 17.93 -10.61
N GLU A 229 -13.54 18.06 -11.51
CA GLU A 229 -13.24 18.15 -12.94
C GLU A 229 -12.48 19.44 -13.21
N ASP A 230 -11.26 19.32 -13.71
CA ASP A 230 -10.53 20.46 -14.26
C ASP A 230 -11.11 20.83 -15.62
N THR A 231 -11.68 22.03 -15.71
CA THR A 231 -12.31 22.54 -16.93
C THR A 231 -11.35 23.28 -17.85
N GLU A 232 -10.05 23.39 -17.52
CA GLU A 232 -9.07 24.09 -18.34
C GLU A 232 -7.96 23.19 -18.89
N SER A 233 -7.93 23.05 -20.22
CA SER A 233 -6.81 22.43 -20.93
C SER A 233 -5.58 23.34 -20.89
N PHE A 234 -4.48 22.86 -20.31
CA PHE A 234 -3.20 23.56 -20.39
C PHE A 234 -2.70 23.54 -21.85
N ARG A 235 -2.22 24.69 -22.34
CA ARG A 235 -1.67 24.82 -23.69
C ARG A 235 -0.15 24.89 -23.62
N GLY A 236 0.55 23.87 -24.11
CA GLY A 236 2.02 23.82 -24.21
C GLY A 236 2.68 22.82 -23.26
N VAL A 237 4.02 22.86 -23.18
CA VAL A 237 4.81 22.00 -22.29
C VAL A 237 4.50 22.33 -20.83
N GLN A 238 4.14 21.33 -20.03
CA GLN A 238 3.83 21.56 -18.62
C GLN A 238 5.06 22.08 -17.86
N PRO A 239 4.90 22.99 -16.89
CA PRO A 239 6.03 23.58 -16.17
C PRO A 239 6.96 22.55 -15.51
N ASN A 240 6.42 21.43 -15.02
CA ASN A 240 7.20 20.34 -14.46
C ASN A 240 8.03 19.58 -15.50
N LEU A 241 7.57 19.50 -16.75
CA LEU A 241 8.29 18.86 -17.85
C LEU A 241 9.41 19.76 -18.37
N ALA A 242 9.12 21.06 -18.53
CA ALA A 242 10.13 22.07 -18.87
C ALA A 242 11.22 22.18 -17.78
N ALA A 243 10.84 22.11 -16.50
CA ALA A 243 11.80 22.18 -15.39
C ALA A 243 12.81 21.02 -15.34
N ILE A 244 12.53 19.91 -16.04
CA ILE A 244 13.43 18.75 -16.15
C ILE A 244 13.97 18.58 -17.57
N HIS A 245 13.76 19.56 -18.45
CA HIS A 245 14.24 19.54 -19.84
C HIS A 245 13.73 18.31 -20.62
N ALA A 246 12.48 17.90 -20.36
CA ALA A 246 11.85 16.81 -21.11
C ALA A 246 11.55 17.23 -22.56
N ASP A 247 11.13 18.48 -22.74
CA ASP A 247 10.93 19.13 -24.03
C ASP A 247 12.21 19.18 -24.87
N ASP A 248 13.34 19.57 -24.28
CA ASP A 248 14.63 19.57 -24.96
C ASP A 248 15.00 18.17 -25.51
N ALA A 249 14.64 17.08 -24.79
CA ALA A 249 14.87 15.72 -25.27
C ALA A 249 13.92 15.33 -26.42
N TRP A 250 12.66 15.78 -26.36
CA TRP A 250 11.71 15.54 -27.45
C TRP A 250 12.14 16.24 -28.74
N GLU A 251 12.70 17.45 -28.65
CA GLU A 251 13.26 18.17 -29.80
C GLU A 251 14.43 17.41 -30.46
N LEU A 252 15.15 16.60 -29.67
CA LEU A 252 16.19 15.69 -30.16
C LEU A 252 15.63 14.36 -30.70
N GLY A 253 14.30 14.21 -30.79
CA GLY A 253 13.63 13.00 -31.28
C GLY A 253 13.62 11.86 -30.26
N VAL A 254 13.76 12.17 -28.98
CA VAL A 254 13.88 11.17 -27.91
C VAL A 254 12.63 11.24 -27.05
N THR A 255 11.72 10.29 -27.24
CA THR A 255 10.47 10.26 -26.47
C THR A 255 10.27 8.96 -25.70
N GLY A 256 11.21 8.02 -25.80
CA GLY A 256 11.17 6.74 -25.07
C GLY A 256 10.77 5.55 -25.94
N GLU A 257 10.87 5.71 -27.27
CA GLU A 257 10.60 4.66 -28.25
C GLU A 257 11.40 3.38 -27.92
N GLY A 258 10.73 2.24 -27.96
CA GLY A 258 11.33 0.93 -27.64
C GLY A 258 11.54 0.66 -26.14
N ILE A 259 11.28 1.64 -25.27
CA ILE A 259 11.37 1.48 -23.81
C ILE A 259 10.02 1.03 -23.27
N VAL A 260 10.08 0.12 -22.30
CA VAL A 260 8.92 -0.35 -21.53
C VAL A 260 9.14 0.05 -20.08
N VAL A 261 8.21 0.82 -19.52
CA VAL A 261 8.22 1.21 -18.11
C VAL A 261 7.18 0.40 -17.36
N ALA A 262 7.60 -0.28 -16.31
CA ALA A 262 6.72 -0.92 -15.37
C ALA A 262 6.37 0.03 -14.24
N GLY A 263 5.08 0.08 -13.91
CA GLY A 263 4.59 0.73 -12.72
C GLY A 263 4.05 -0.32 -11.76
N GLN A 264 4.49 -0.25 -10.51
CA GLN A 264 3.91 -1.02 -9.43
C GLN A 264 3.36 -0.04 -8.40
N ASP A 265 2.03 0.00 -8.28
CA ASP A 265 1.31 1.04 -7.54
C ASP A 265 -0.13 0.57 -7.19
N THR A 266 -1.07 1.50 -6.99
CA THR A 266 -2.50 1.23 -6.71
C THR A 266 -3.30 0.63 -7.86
N GLY A 267 -2.63 0.36 -8.98
CA GLY A 267 -3.23 -0.06 -10.24
C GLY A 267 -3.26 1.06 -11.28
N TYR A 268 -3.94 0.82 -12.40
CA TYR A 268 -3.97 1.75 -13.54
C TYR A 268 -5.33 1.71 -14.26
N ASP A 269 -5.95 2.88 -14.45
CA ASP A 269 -6.99 3.05 -15.46
C ASP A 269 -6.35 2.94 -16.85
N TRP A 270 -6.25 1.71 -17.34
CA TRP A 270 -5.65 1.44 -18.64
C TRP A 270 -6.48 1.99 -19.80
N THR A 271 -7.76 2.29 -19.57
CA THR A 271 -8.63 2.87 -20.60
C THR A 271 -8.50 4.37 -20.72
N HIS A 272 -7.80 5.01 -19.77
CA HIS A 272 -7.54 6.44 -19.77
C HIS A 272 -6.93 6.87 -21.12
N PRO A 273 -7.46 7.91 -21.80
CA PRO A 273 -7.01 8.31 -23.14
C PRO A 273 -5.51 8.59 -23.26
N ALA A 274 -4.91 9.11 -22.19
CA ALA A 274 -3.47 9.39 -22.14
C ALA A 274 -2.59 8.15 -21.86
N LEU A 275 -3.16 6.99 -21.50
CA LEU A 275 -2.43 5.77 -21.15
C LEU A 275 -2.70 4.61 -22.10
N LYS A 276 -3.95 4.44 -22.55
CA LYS A 276 -4.37 3.33 -23.41
C LYS A 276 -3.50 3.16 -24.66
N PRO A 277 -3.16 4.22 -25.43
CA PRO A 277 -2.32 4.07 -26.62
C PRO A 277 -0.91 3.56 -26.33
N HIS A 278 -0.47 3.66 -25.07
CA HIS A 278 0.88 3.31 -24.60
C HIS A 278 0.91 1.98 -23.83
N TYR A 279 -0.23 1.37 -23.54
CA TYR A 279 -0.26 0.08 -22.88
C TYR A 279 0.36 -0.99 -23.79
N ARG A 280 1.35 -1.73 -23.30
CA ARG A 280 2.06 -2.72 -24.13
C ARG A 280 1.14 -3.81 -24.66
N GLY A 281 0.10 -4.16 -23.89
CA GLY A 281 -0.91 -5.14 -24.27
C GLY A 281 -1.95 -4.64 -25.27
N TRP A 282 -1.92 -3.37 -25.68
CA TRP A 282 -2.90 -2.80 -26.62
C TRP A 282 -2.35 -2.74 -28.05
N ASP A 283 -3.04 -3.40 -28.98
CA ASP A 283 -2.64 -3.46 -30.40
C ASP A 283 -3.33 -2.39 -31.28
N GLY A 284 -4.22 -1.58 -30.69
CA GLY A 284 -5.06 -0.62 -31.41
C GLY A 284 -6.52 -1.05 -31.59
N GLN A 285 -6.85 -2.31 -31.33
CA GLN A 285 -8.19 -2.90 -31.48
C GLN A 285 -8.60 -3.71 -30.24
N SER A 286 -7.69 -4.54 -29.74
CA SER A 286 -7.89 -5.46 -28.63
C SER A 286 -6.77 -5.34 -27.60
N ALA A 287 -7.07 -5.73 -26.36
CA ALA A 287 -6.12 -5.75 -25.26
C ALA A 287 -5.79 -7.18 -24.85
N VAL A 288 -4.50 -7.47 -24.66
CA VAL A 288 -3.98 -8.69 -24.06
C VAL A 288 -3.31 -8.34 -22.74
N HIS A 289 -3.91 -8.79 -21.64
CA HIS A 289 -3.42 -8.48 -20.29
C HIS A 289 -2.34 -9.45 -19.80
N ASP A 290 -2.33 -10.68 -20.30
CA ASP A 290 -1.30 -11.66 -19.98
C ASP A 290 0.11 -11.10 -20.24
N TYR A 291 1.02 -11.29 -19.29
CA TYR A 291 2.38 -10.76 -19.29
C TYR A 291 2.49 -9.21 -19.29
N ASN A 292 1.39 -8.48 -19.23
CA ASN A 292 1.35 -7.00 -19.25
C ASN A 292 0.70 -6.40 -18.00
N TRP A 293 -0.02 -7.21 -17.23
CA TRP A 293 -0.74 -6.84 -16.03
C TRP A 293 -0.69 -7.96 -15.00
N HIS A 294 -0.50 -7.61 -13.74
CA HIS A 294 -0.65 -8.50 -12.59
C HIS A 294 -1.33 -7.75 -11.44
N ASP A 295 -2.14 -8.45 -10.65
CA ASP A 295 -2.73 -7.91 -9.42
C ASP A 295 -2.33 -8.82 -8.26
N ALA A 296 -1.53 -8.29 -7.34
CA ALA A 296 -1.00 -9.05 -6.21
C ALA A 296 -2.01 -9.20 -5.05
N TRP A 297 -3.21 -8.62 -5.18
CA TRP A 297 -4.27 -8.68 -4.18
C TRP A 297 -5.42 -9.58 -4.63
N ASP A 298 -6.11 -9.19 -5.70
CA ASP A 298 -7.39 -9.81 -6.09
C ASP A 298 -7.28 -10.72 -7.32
N ASP A 299 -6.08 -10.83 -7.91
CA ASP A 299 -5.85 -11.51 -9.19
C ASP A 299 -6.83 -11.00 -10.29
N ALA A 300 -7.08 -9.69 -10.32
CA ALA A 300 -7.97 -9.07 -11.27
C ALA A 300 -7.47 -9.24 -12.71
N ALA A 301 -8.34 -9.72 -13.61
CA ALA A 301 -7.96 -10.03 -14.99
C ALA A 301 -7.73 -8.81 -15.90
N VAL A 302 -8.24 -7.64 -15.50
CA VAL A 302 -8.18 -6.40 -16.28
C VAL A 302 -7.59 -5.32 -15.38
N PRO A 303 -6.67 -4.47 -15.87
CA PRO A 303 -6.16 -3.36 -15.09
C PRO A 303 -7.28 -2.43 -14.63
N PHE A 304 -7.17 -1.99 -13.39
CA PHE A 304 -7.99 -0.94 -12.82
C PHE A 304 -7.18 -0.23 -11.75
N ASP A 305 -7.64 0.92 -11.29
CA ASP A 305 -7.01 1.69 -10.22
C ASP A 305 -8.06 2.06 -9.18
N ASP A 306 -7.86 1.64 -7.93
CA ASP A 306 -8.80 1.85 -6.85
C ASP A 306 -8.44 3.02 -5.91
N ASP A 307 -7.41 3.80 -6.27
CA ASP A 307 -6.93 4.97 -5.51
C ASP A 307 -6.53 6.17 -6.41
N SER A 308 -6.33 5.96 -7.72
CA SER A 308 -5.85 6.93 -8.73
C SER A 308 -4.35 7.26 -8.72
N HIS A 309 -3.62 6.91 -7.66
CA HIS A 309 -2.20 7.26 -7.52
C HIS A 309 -1.33 6.60 -8.60
N GLY A 310 -1.59 5.33 -8.92
CA GLY A 310 -0.90 4.62 -9.99
C GLY A 310 -1.17 5.23 -11.37
N THR A 311 -2.42 5.51 -11.71
CA THR A 311 -2.81 6.19 -12.96
C THR A 311 -2.12 7.54 -13.10
N HIS A 312 -2.12 8.34 -12.02
CA HIS A 312 -1.42 9.63 -11.98
C HIS A 312 0.09 9.47 -12.20
N THR A 313 0.71 8.49 -11.53
CA THR A 313 2.14 8.21 -11.62
C THR A 313 2.53 7.75 -13.03
N MET A 314 1.76 6.85 -13.65
CA MET A 314 2.04 6.41 -15.02
C MET A 314 1.80 7.53 -16.05
N GLY A 315 0.75 8.33 -15.87
CA GLY A 315 0.50 9.52 -16.69
C GLY A 315 1.63 10.54 -16.61
N THR A 316 2.28 10.61 -15.46
CA THR A 316 3.46 11.43 -15.22
C THR A 316 4.72 10.85 -15.90
N VAL A 317 4.83 9.53 -16.02
CA VAL A 317 5.93 8.87 -16.74
C VAL A 317 5.79 9.07 -18.25
N LEU A 318 4.62 8.79 -18.82
CA LEU A 318 4.44 8.65 -20.28
C LEU A 318 3.07 9.08 -20.82
N GLY A 319 2.24 9.74 -20.01
CA GLY A 319 0.91 10.17 -20.44
C GLY A 319 0.95 11.12 -21.64
N ASP A 320 0.27 10.74 -22.71
CA ASP A 320 0.06 11.54 -23.92
C ASP A 320 -1.25 11.09 -24.57
N ASP A 321 -2.20 12.02 -24.72
CA ASP A 321 -3.51 11.76 -25.34
C ASP A 321 -3.49 11.85 -26.88
N GLY A 322 -2.31 12.09 -27.48
CA GLY A 322 -2.16 12.27 -28.92
C GLY A 322 -2.74 13.59 -29.43
N ALA A 323 -3.26 14.44 -28.54
CA ALA A 323 -3.75 15.76 -28.84
C ALA A 323 -2.75 16.82 -28.36
N ARG A 324 -3.19 17.77 -27.53
CA ARG A 324 -2.34 18.86 -27.04
C ARG A 324 -1.90 18.66 -25.59
N ASN A 325 -2.38 17.63 -24.90
CA ASN A 325 -2.11 17.44 -23.49
C ASN A 325 -1.11 16.30 -23.27
N ARG A 326 0.17 16.69 -23.19
CA ARG A 326 1.27 15.81 -22.81
C ARG A 326 1.64 16.03 -21.36
N THR A 327 1.46 15.00 -20.54
CA THR A 327 1.76 14.98 -19.09
C THR A 327 3.04 14.20 -18.80
N GLY A 328 3.39 13.26 -19.68
CA GLY A 328 4.47 12.32 -19.52
C GLY A 328 5.82 12.86 -19.96
N VAL A 329 6.88 12.36 -19.31
CA VAL A 329 8.26 12.67 -19.71
C VAL A 329 8.69 11.85 -20.94
N ALA A 330 8.26 10.60 -21.03
CA ALA A 330 8.62 9.66 -22.09
C ALA A 330 7.37 9.21 -22.85
N PRO A 331 6.71 10.09 -23.61
CA PRO A 331 5.42 9.80 -24.26
C PRO A 331 5.49 8.77 -25.40
N GLY A 332 6.67 8.36 -25.85
CA GLY A 332 6.87 7.27 -26.82
C GLY A 332 7.14 5.91 -26.19
N ALA A 333 7.25 5.84 -24.85
CA ALA A 333 7.44 4.59 -24.14
C ALA A 333 6.14 3.77 -24.07
N ARG A 334 6.28 2.46 -23.87
CA ARG A 334 5.18 1.55 -23.54
C ARG A 334 5.14 1.29 -22.04
N TRP A 335 4.00 0.83 -21.52
CA TRP A 335 3.88 0.45 -20.11
C TRP A 335 3.27 -0.92 -19.85
N ILE A 336 3.66 -1.47 -18.70
CA ILE A 336 3.04 -2.61 -18.03
C ILE A 336 2.76 -2.23 -16.58
N GLY A 337 1.80 -2.89 -15.95
CA GLY A 337 1.37 -2.54 -14.60
C GLY A 337 1.36 -3.75 -13.67
N CYS A 338 1.59 -3.49 -12.39
CA CYS A 338 1.24 -4.43 -11.34
C CYS A 338 0.58 -3.69 -10.17
N ARG A 339 -0.57 -4.15 -9.69
CA ARG A 339 -1.19 -3.60 -8.48
C ARG A 339 -0.59 -4.27 -7.25
N ASN A 340 0.31 -3.56 -6.56
CA ASN A 340 0.85 -3.98 -5.26
C ASN A 340 0.21 -3.25 -4.09
N MET A 341 -0.60 -2.23 -4.35
CA MET A 341 -1.25 -1.44 -3.32
C MET A 341 -2.76 -1.52 -3.49
N GLU A 342 -3.45 -1.92 -2.43
CA GLU A 342 -4.91 -1.89 -2.36
C GLU A 342 -5.30 -0.65 -1.55
N ARG A 343 -6.03 0.29 -2.16
CA ARG A 343 -6.40 1.59 -1.54
C ARG A 343 -5.23 2.45 -1.04
N GLY A 344 -4.10 2.32 -1.69
CA GLY A 344 -2.88 2.98 -1.24
C GLY A 344 -2.15 2.28 -0.08
N PHE A 345 -2.50 1.02 0.24
CA PHE A 345 -1.74 0.20 1.19
C PHE A 345 -1.04 -0.95 0.50
N GLY A 346 0.24 -1.10 0.79
CA GLY A 346 0.97 -2.30 0.43
C GLY A 346 1.21 -3.25 1.60
N ASN A 347 1.93 -4.32 1.28
CA ASN A 347 2.66 -5.15 2.23
C ASN A 347 3.88 -5.76 1.52
N PRO A 348 4.89 -6.25 2.25
CA PRO A 348 6.10 -6.79 1.64
C PRO A 348 5.86 -7.94 0.64
N GLY A 349 4.84 -8.77 0.86
CA GLY A 349 4.48 -9.85 -0.04
C GLY A 349 4.03 -9.33 -1.41
N ALA A 350 3.04 -8.44 -1.44
CA ALA A 350 2.56 -7.80 -2.67
C ALA A 350 3.66 -6.97 -3.36
N TYR A 351 4.56 -6.40 -2.57
CA TYR A 351 5.71 -5.66 -3.09
C TYR A 351 6.70 -6.55 -3.83
N ALA A 352 7.07 -7.68 -3.23
CA ALA A 352 7.94 -8.66 -3.89
C ALA A 352 7.26 -9.32 -5.08
N GLU A 353 5.95 -9.60 -4.98
CA GLU A 353 5.15 -10.22 -6.04
C GLU A 353 5.22 -9.46 -7.37
N CYS A 354 5.00 -8.16 -7.33
CA CYS A 354 5.07 -7.35 -8.53
C CYS A 354 6.51 -7.20 -9.06
N ILE A 355 7.52 -7.23 -8.20
CA ILE A 355 8.94 -7.22 -8.63
C ILE A 355 9.31 -8.55 -9.29
N GLU A 356 8.79 -9.66 -8.77
CA GLU A 356 8.90 -11.00 -9.36
C GLU A 356 8.26 -11.03 -10.76
N PHE A 357 7.03 -10.53 -10.87
CA PHE A 357 6.34 -10.38 -12.14
C PHE A 357 7.12 -9.51 -13.13
N PHE A 358 7.75 -8.41 -12.70
CA PHE A 358 8.56 -7.61 -13.60
C PHE A 358 9.88 -8.26 -14.02
N LEU A 359 10.47 -9.12 -13.20
CA LEU A 359 11.68 -9.84 -13.58
C LEU A 359 11.41 -10.82 -14.73
N SER A 360 10.31 -11.56 -14.64
CA SER A 360 9.89 -12.55 -15.63
C SER A 360 8.36 -12.61 -15.69
N PRO A 361 7.71 -11.74 -16.48
CA PRO A 361 6.24 -11.71 -16.54
C PRO A 361 5.66 -13.07 -16.89
N TYR A 362 4.52 -13.40 -16.31
CA TYR A 362 3.80 -14.65 -16.50
C TYR A 362 2.31 -14.36 -16.80
N PRO A 363 1.54 -15.29 -17.39
CA PRO A 363 0.12 -15.08 -17.67
C PRO A 363 -0.70 -15.20 -16.39
N ARG A 364 -1.93 -14.68 -16.40
CA ARG A 364 -2.83 -14.83 -15.24
C ARG A 364 -3.10 -16.31 -14.96
N GLY A 365 -2.96 -16.72 -13.70
CA GLY A 365 -3.09 -18.12 -13.29
C GLY A 365 -1.93 -19.03 -13.72
N GLY A 366 -0.87 -18.48 -14.32
CA GLY A 366 0.38 -19.19 -14.57
C GLY A 366 1.24 -19.31 -13.30
N ASP A 367 2.16 -20.28 -13.32
CA ASP A 367 3.15 -20.46 -12.26
C ASP A 367 4.39 -19.59 -12.52
N PRO A 368 4.73 -18.62 -11.63
CA PRO A 368 5.92 -17.78 -11.82
C PRO A 368 7.23 -18.59 -11.92
N PHE A 369 7.29 -19.82 -11.39
CA PHE A 369 8.48 -20.69 -11.44
C PHE A 369 8.70 -21.37 -12.80
N SER A 370 7.67 -21.47 -13.65
CA SER A 370 7.77 -22.16 -14.95
C SER A 370 7.28 -21.35 -16.15
N ASP A 371 6.33 -20.44 -15.94
CA ASP A 371 5.61 -19.74 -17.02
C ASP A 371 6.13 -18.31 -17.23
N GLY A 372 7.20 -17.92 -16.51
CA GLY A 372 7.85 -16.62 -16.64
C GLY A 372 8.61 -16.45 -17.96
N ASP A 373 8.46 -15.28 -18.59
CA ASP A 373 9.14 -14.90 -19.83
C ASP A 373 10.01 -13.63 -19.63
N VAL A 374 11.32 -13.81 -19.44
CA VAL A 374 12.28 -12.71 -19.23
C VAL A 374 12.41 -11.76 -20.43
N SER A 375 12.05 -12.20 -21.64
CA SER A 375 12.06 -11.35 -22.84
C SER A 375 11.00 -10.24 -22.72
N ARG A 376 9.96 -10.48 -21.90
CA ARG A 376 8.89 -9.53 -21.62
C ARG A 376 9.18 -8.63 -20.41
N ALA A 377 10.32 -8.74 -19.75
CA ALA A 377 10.68 -7.86 -18.64
C ALA A 377 10.73 -6.38 -19.09
N PRO A 378 10.31 -5.41 -18.24
CA PRO A 378 10.38 -3.98 -18.54
C PRO A 378 11.83 -3.49 -18.49
N HIS A 379 12.08 -2.29 -19.02
CA HIS A 379 13.39 -1.64 -18.99
C HIS A 379 13.62 -0.81 -17.71
N VAL A 380 12.53 -0.27 -17.17
CA VAL A 380 12.53 0.60 -15.99
C VAL A 380 11.37 0.20 -15.10
N ILE A 381 11.59 0.15 -13.80
CA ILE A 381 10.54 -0.06 -12.79
C ILE A 381 10.40 1.23 -11.99
N ASN A 382 9.19 1.76 -11.92
CA ASN A 382 8.84 2.94 -11.14
C ASN A 382 8.09 2.54 -9.86
N ASN A 383 8.70 2.85 -8.72
CA ASN A 383 8.10 2.66 -7.41
C ASN A 383 7.87 4.03 -6.73
N SER A 384 6.64 4.52 -6.77
CA SER A 384 6.24 5.79 -6.13
C SER A 384 5.68 5.60 -4.72
N TRP A 385 6.15 4.56 -4.04
CA TRP A 385 5.71 4.16 -2.70
C TRP A 385 6.93 3.90 -1.80
N GLY A 386 6.67 3.81 -0.50
CA GLY A 386 7.65 3.39 0.50
C GLY A 386 7.15 2.14 1.23
N CYS A 387 7.98 1.60 2.12
CA CYS A 387 7.65 0.42 2.92
C CYS A 387 7.68 0.82 4.41
N PRO A 388 6.59 1.41 4.94
CA PRO A 388 6.48 1.83 6.34
C PRO A 388 6.22 0.67 7.30
N ASP A 389 6.55 0.85 8.58
CA ASP A 389 6.42 -0.18 9.60
C ASP A 389 4.99 -0.72 9.77
N PHE A 390 3.98 0.13 9.54
CA PHE A 390 2.57 -0.27 9.64
C PHE A 390 2.11 -1.20 8.51
N GLU A 391 2.88 -1.31 7.43
CA GLU A 391 2.68 -2.29 6.35
C GLU A 391 3.47 -3.58 6.60
N GLY A 392 4.16 -3.72 7.73
CA GLY A 392 4.96 -4.91 8.06
C GLY A 392 6.42 -4.82 7.61
N CYS A 393 6.87 -3.64 7.21
CA CYS A 393 8.23 -3.41 6.76
C CYS A 393 9.18 -3.04 7.90
N PHE A 394 10.42 -3.50 7.80
CA PHE A 394 11.55 -3.10 8.62
C PHE A 394 12.70 -2.67 7.70
N PRO A 395 13.76 -2.01 8.21
CA PRO A 395 14.99 -1.86 7.45
C PRO A 395 15.41 -3.23 6.89
N ASP A 396 15.71 -3.28 5.60
CA ASP A 396 16.10 -4.51 4.89
C ASP A 396 14.97 -5.50 4.52
N THR A 397 13.70 -5.24 4.82
CA THR A 397 12.59 -6.15 4.40
C THR A 397 12.52 -6.37 2.89
N LEU A 398 12.76 -5.32 2.10
CA LEU A 398 12.89 -5.40 0.64
C LEU A 398 14.34 -5.29 0.19
N HIS A 399 15.31 -5.46 1.10
CA HIS A 399 16.69 -5.60 0.65
C HIS A 399 16.81 -6.96 -0.03
N PHE A 400 16.90 -6.89 -1.36
CA PHE A 400 17.35 -7.99 -2.21
C PHE A 400 18.76 -8.38 -1.78
N ARG A 401 18.85 -9.25 -0.77
CA ARG A 401 20.09 -9.93 -0.40
C ARG A 401 20.37 -11.12 -1.31
N ALA A 402 19.52 -11.35 -2.31
CA ALA A 402 19.87 -12.02 -3.54
C ALA A 402 20.85 -11.14 -4.33
N GLY A 403 22.16 -11.32 -4.10
CA GLY A 403 23.26 -11.00 -5.03
C GLY A 403 23.24 -9.64 -5.76
N GLY A 404 22.61 -8.62 -5.20
CA GLY A 404 22.31 -7.39 -5.90
C GLY A 404 22.34 -6.17 -4.99
N GLU A 405 23.47 -5.94 -4.29
CA GLU A 405 24.03 -4.59 -4.39
C GLU A 405 24.19 -4.32 -5.87
N CYS A 406 23.13 -3.79 -6.50
CA CYS A 406 23.04 -3.41 -7.90
C CYS A 406 24.23 -3.92 -8.71
N ALA A 407 24.11 -5.17 -9.20
CA ALA A 407 24.91 -5.75 -10.26
C ALA A 407 24.83 -4.94 -11.59
N LEU A 408 24.42 -3.67 -11.49
CA LEU A 408 24.45 -2.58 -12.45
C LEU A 408 25.44 -1.48 -12.02
N LYS A 409 26.48 -1.84 -11.26
CA LYS A 409 27.70 -1.02 -11.17
C LYS A 409 28.56 -1.26 -12.41
N HIS A 410 28.55 -0.25 -13.29
CA HIS A 410 29.49 -0.03 -14.39
C HIS A 410 29.65 -1.17 -15.43
N THR A 411 28.83 -1.13 -16.47
CA THR A 411 29.21 -0.78 -17.85
C THR A 411 27.89 -0.52 -18.63
N GLY A 412 27.95 0.03 -19.84
CA GLY A 412 26.80 0.67 -20.50
C GLY A 412 25.54 -0.21 -20.68
N ARG A 413 24.36 0.45 -20.68
CA ARG A 413 22.99 -0.09 -20.91
C ARG A 413 22.36 -0.87 -19.73
N ARG A 414 21.42 -0.22 -19.02
CA ARG A 414 21.00 -0.51 -17.63
C ARG A 414 19.49 -0.81 -17.52
N LEU A 415 19.11 -1.84 -16.75
CA LEU A 415 17.84 -1.92 -16.02
C LEU A 415 18.01 -1.05 -14.76
N ARG A 416 17.05 -0.20 -14.40
CA ARG A 416 17.18 0.65 -13.19
C ARG A 416 15.91 0.58 -12.36
N LEU A 417 16.09 0.26 -11.08
CA LEU A 417 15.09 0.44 -10.04
C LEU A 417 15.17 1.90 -9.57
N CYS A 418 14.12 2.66 -9.82
CA CYS A 418 13.93 4.00 -9.24
C CYS A 418 12.87 3.88 -8.13
N GLY A 419 13.27 4.10 -6.88
CA GLY A 419 12.38 3.99 -5.72
C GLY A 419 12.83 4.87 -4.56
N TRP A 420 11.86 5.34 -3.77
CA TRP A 420 12.07 6.06 -2.52
C TRP A 420 12.10 5.06 -1.34
N ASN A 421 13.07 5.17 -0.43
CA ASN A 421 13.04 4.46 0.86
C ASN A 421 13.03 5.49 1.99
N LEU A 422 11.90 5.62 2.69
CA LEU A 422 11.70 6.57 3.79
C LEU A 422 12.17 6.03 5.16
N ASN A 423 12.59 4.77 5.28
CA ASN A 423 12.80 4.12 6.58
C ASN A 423 14.25 3.73 6.93
N GLY A 424 15.23 4.08 6.10
CA GLY A 424 16.64 3.84 6.43
C GLY A 424 17.22 4.91 7.38
N ARG A 425 17.28 4.64 8.70
CA ARG A 425 18.36 5.23 9.49
C ARG A 425 19.67 4.75 8.87
N ALA A 426 20.42 5.67 8.31
CA ALA A 426 21.66 5.41 7.58
C ALA A 426 22.56 4.42 8.34
N ALA A 427 22.61 3.17 7.87
CA ALA A 427 23.76 2.33 8.10
C ALA A 427 24.94 3.04 7.42
N ARG A 428 25.88 3.56 8.22
CA ARG A 428 27.13 4.14 7.72
C ARG A 428 27.88 3.04 6.96
N GLY A 429 27.68 2.96 5.64
CA GLY A 429 28.40 2.00 4.78
C GLY A 429 27.79 1.64 3.42
N GLY A 430 26.48 1.79 3.18
CA GLY A 430 25.84 1.27 1.95
C GLY A 430 26.05 2.12 0.70
N ARG A 431 26.61 1.54 -0.38
CA ARG A 431 26.99 2.23 -1.65
C ARG A 431 26.04 1.93 -2.82
N ARG A 432 25.42 2.99 -3.38
CA ARG A 432 24.93 3.22 -4.77
C ARG A 432 24.33 2.02 -5.51
N GLY A 433 22.99 1.96 -5.57
CA GLY A 433 22.22 0.96 -6.33
C GLY A 433 20.78 1.35 -6.70
N ALA A 434 20.17 2.27 -5.95
CA ALA A 434 18.88 2.87 -6.26
C ALA A 434 19.05 4.40 -6.36
N SER A 435 18.40 5.03 -7.34
CA SER A 435 18.34 6.49 -7.42
C SER A 435 17.27 6.99 -6.45
N LEU A 436 17.68 7.42 -5.26
CA LEU A 436 16.82 8.11 -4.30
C LEU A 436 16.65 9.57 -4.73
N VAL A 437 15.40 10.06 -4.76
CA VAL A 437 15.06 11.41 -5.21
C VAL A 437 14.46 12.18 -4.04
N GLY A 438 14.56 13.52 -4.04
CA GLY A 438 13.95 14.41 -3.03
C GLY A 438 13.29 15.63 -3.68
N GLY A 439 12.12 16.05 -3.19
CA GLY A 439 11.35 17.17 -3.76
C GLY A 439 11.56 18.51 -3.04
N PRO A 440 11.74 19.64 -3.76
CA PRO A 440 11.74 20.98 -3.19
C PRO A 440 10.32 21.59 -3.14
N GLY A 441 10.10 22.47 -2.16
CA GLY A 441 8.84 23.22 -2.04
C GLY A 441 8.58 24.21 -3.18
N PRO A 442 7.35 24.78 -3.28
CA PRO A 442 6.87 25.56 -4.42
C PRO A 442 7.62 26.88 -4.73
N ARG A 443 8.61 27.25 -3.92
CA ARG A 443 9.48 28.44 -4.13
C ARG A 443 10.98 28.09 -4.15
N GLY A 444 11.34 26.82 -4.30
CA GLY A 444 12.74 26.38 -4.29
C GLY A 444 13.45 26.51 -2.92
N ARG A 445 12.72 26.75 -1.81
CA ARG A 445 13.27 26.73 -0.45
C ARG A 445 12.78 25.52 0.35
N TYR A 446 13.71 24.89 1.07
CA TYR A 446 13.48 23.72 1.94
C TYR A 446 12.68 24.09 3.20
N ARG A 447 11.80 23.19 3.66
CA ARG A 447 11.36 23.12 5.07
C ARG A 447 12.35 22.22 5.82
N SER A 448 12.78 22.66 6.99
CA SER A 448 13.86 22.08 7.80
C SER A 448 13.49 20.84 8.59
N ASP A 449 12.31 20.26 8.41
CA ASP A 449 11.85 19.18 9.28
C ASP A 449 11.76 17.87 8.50
N GLY A 450 12.78 17.01 8.66
CA GLY A 450 12.72 15.58 8.32
C GLY A 450 13.44 15.11 7.05
N SER A 451 14.05 15.99 6.25
CA SER A 451 14.82 15.55 5.07
C SER A 451 16.19 15.01 5.46
N ALA A 452 16.35 13.67 5.44
CA ALA A 452 17.66 13.04 5.55
C ALA A 452 18.58 13.55 4.42
N HIS A 453 19.67 14.21 4.79
CA HIS A 453 20.65 14.73 3.85
C HIS A 453 21.44 13.59 3.22
N LEU A 454 21.05 13.19 2.00
CA LEU A 454 21.89 12.66 0.90
C LEU A 454 20.98 12.35 -0.31
N PRO A 455 20.94 13.17 -1.39
CA PRO A 455 20.44 12.68 -2.67
C PRO A 455 21.47 12.81 -3.79
N ASP A 456 21.61 11.74 -4.58
CA ASP A 456 22.41 11.68 -5.82
C ASP A 456 21.70 12.41 -7.00
N CYS A 457 20.38 12.70 -6.94
CA CYS A 457 19.60 13.49 -7.92
C CYS A 457 18.40 14.21 -7.26
N ARG A 458 18.00 15.41 -7.76
CA ARG A 458 16.86 16.22 -7.23
C ARG A 458 16.00 16.72 -8.40
N ALA A 459 14.67 16.76 -8.24
CA ALA A 459 13.73 17.28 -9.25
C ALA A 459 12.54 18.03 -8.64
N GLN A 460 11.92 18.94 -9.40
CA GLN A 460 10.93 19.91 -8.89
C GLN A 460 9.51 19.32 -8.80
N ALA A 461 8.89 19.44 -7.61
CA ALA A 461 7.52 18.97 -7.34
C ALA A 461 6.46 20.09 -7.33
N GLY A 462 6.88 21.36 -7.39
CA GLY A 462 5.98 22.51 -7.34
C GLY A 462 5.36 22.84 -8.70
N GLY A 463 4.02 22.83 -8.77
CA GLY A 463 3.26 23.28 -9.96
C GLY A 463 2.50 22.18 -10.72
N LYS A 464 2.47 20.94 -10.21
CA LYS A 464 1.71 19.84 -10.81
C LYS A 464 0.22 20.17 -10.83
N ARG A 465 -0.40 20.02 -12.00
CA ARG A 465 -1.86 20.10 -12.19
C ARG A 465 -2.33 18.81 -12.88
N LEU A 466 -2.42 17.75 -12.11
CA LEU A 466 -3.62 16.91 -12.15
C LEU A 466 -4.38 17.35 -10.89
N HIS A 467 -5.37 18.26 -10.99
CA HIS A 467 -5.86 18.92 -9.77
C HIS A 467 -6.81 18.02 -8.97
N SER A 468 -6.31 17.50 -7.86
CA SER A 468 -7.11 17.31 -6.66
C SER A 468 -6.99 18.56 -5.78
N ARG A 469 -8.07 19.34 -5.64
CA ARG A 469 -8.12 20.46 -4.69
C ARG A 469 -8.40 19.93 -3.28
N GLY A 470 -7.35 19.48 -2.60
CA GLY A 470 -7.31 19.35 -1.14
C GLY A 470 -6.10 20.12 -0.60
N ARG A 471 -6.30 21.04 0.34
CA ARG A 471 -5.18 21.57 1.15
C ARG A 471 -4.74 20.45 2.10
N GLY A 472 -3.88 19.56 1.62
CA GLY A 472 -3.26 18.46 2.34
C GLY A 472 -1.82 18.31 1.85
N THR A 473 -0.93 17.82 2.70
CA THR A 473 0.52 17.78 2.53
C THR A 473 0.94 17.06 1.25
N GLY A 474 1.33 17.83 0.23
CA GLY A 474 1.94 17.31 -1.00
C GLY A 474 3.27 16.61 -0.70
N GLY A 475 3.24 15.28 -0.69
CA GLY A 475 4.40 14.42 -0.60
C GLY A 475 4.95 14.10 -1.99
N ASN A 476 5.95 14.88 -2.41
CA ASN A 476 7.08 14.52 -3.28
C ASN A 476 6.98 13.28 -4.20
N ILE A 477 6.31 13.45 -5.34
CA ILE A 477 6.36 12.55 -6.51
C ILE A 477 7.55 12.98 -7.44
N PHE A 478 8.33 12.03 -8.00
CA PHE A 478 9.35 12.07 -9.10
C PHE A 478 10.71 11.45 -8.65
N VAL A 479 11.49 10.67 -9.45
CA VAL A 479 11.89 10.70 -10.88
C VAL A 479 12.24 9.30 -11.40
N ALA A 480 11.78 8.93 -12.61
CA ALA A 480 12.41 7.94 -13.50
C ALA A 480 13.01 8.58 -14.79
N ALA A 481 12.74 9.86 -15.02
CA ALA A 481 12.92 10.53 -16.30
C ALA A 481 14.32 11.09 -16.61
N LEU A 482 15.09 11.54 -15.62
CA LEU A 482 16.30 12.35 -15.87
C LEU A 482 17.42 11.54 -16.57
N GLU A 483 17.40 10.22 -16.45
CA GLU A 483 18.40 9.35 -17.10
C GLU A 483 18.03 8.87 -18.51
N LEU A 484 16.78 9.09 -18.96
CA LEU A 484 16.43 8.92 -20.37
C LEU A 484 17.09 10.02 -21.21
N CYS A 485 17.06 11.28 -20.75
CA CYS A 485 17.58 12.42 -21.49
C CYS A 485 19.12 12.48 -21.54
N LEU A 486 19.82 12.02 -20.50
CA LEU A 486 21.28 12.16 -20.40
C LEU A 486 22.09 11.05 -21.12
N ARG A 487 21.44 10.06 -21.74
CA ARG A 487 22.11 8.89 -22.36
C ARG A 487 22.14 8.85 -23.88
N LEU A 488 21.82 9.96 -24.54
CA LEU A 488 22.04 10.15 -25.99
C LEU A 488 23.28 10.98 -26.31
N ARG A 489 24.27 10.99 -25.40
CA ARG A 489 25.65 11.41 -25.69
C ARG A 489 26.62 10.27 -25.45
#